data_AF-A0A106QCB2-F1
#
_entry.id   AF-A0A106QCB2-F1
#
_cell.length_a   1.000
_cell.length_b   1.000
_cell.length_c   1.000
_cell.angle_alpha   90.00
_cell.angle_beta   90.00
_cell.angle_gamma   90.00
#
_symmetry.space_group_name_H-M   'P 1'
#
loop_
_entity.id
_entity.type
_entity.pdbx_description
1 polymer ?
#
loop_
_entity_poly.entity_id
_entity_poly.type
_entity_poly.pdbx_seq_one_letter_code
_entity_poly.pdbx_strand_id
1 'polypeptide(L)' 'MSSANLQPYADLAFLALQSSAQSLFQARKIGVQVTVPDAVRQEMVARHGSKAQEMLNLLDGKVTL' A
#
# COMPACT_ATOMS: atom_id res chain seq x y z
N MET A 1 -11.53 -9.15 15.61
CA MET A 1 -12.55 -8.45 14.79
C MET A 1 -12.36 -8.91 13.35
N SER A 2 -13.44 -9.28 12.67
CA SER A 2 -13.44 -10.14 11.47
C SER A 2 -12.80 -9.47 10.25
N SER A 3 -11.72 -10.06 9.72
CA SER A 3 -10.99 -9.63 8.50
C SER A 3 -11.87 -9.52 7.24
N ALA A 4 -13.04 -10.16 7.24
CA ALA A 4 -13.96 -10.20 6.10
C ALA A 4 -14.47 -8.82 5.64
N ASN A 5 -14.58 -7.82 6.53
CA ASN A 5 -15.05 -6.49 6.14
C ASN A 5 -13.96 -5.60 5.50
N LEU A 6 -12.69 -5.98 5.60
CA LEU A 6 -11.57 -5.19 5.10
C LEU A 6 -11.05 -5.68 3.74
N GLN A 7 -11.44 -6.89 3.34
CA GLN A 7 -11.07 -7.51 2.08
C GLN A 7 -11.31 -6.66 0.82
N PRO A 8 -12.52 -6.08 0.59
CA PRO A 8 -12.75 -5.27 -0.61
C PRO A 8 -11.90 -3.99 -0.60
N TYR A 9 -11.63 -3.42 0.58
CA TYR A 9 -10.79 -2.24 0.72
C TYR A 9 -9.31 -2.55 0.47
N ALA A 10 -8.82 -3.72 0.91
CA ALA A 10 -7.46 -4.15 0.65
C ALA A 10 -7.21 -4.40 -0.85
N ASP A 11 -8.17 -5.00 -1.57
CA ASP A 11 -8.05 -5.24 -3.01
C ASP A 11 -8.12 -3.92 -3.80
N LEU A 12 -9.05 -3.04 -3.46
CA LEU A 12 -9.15 -1.72 -4.10
C LEU A 12 -7.91 -0.87 -3.83
N ALA A 13 -7.38 -0.89 -2.60
CA ALA A 13 -6.15 -0.21 -2.24
C ALA A 13 -4.97 -0.79 -3.03
N PHE A 14 -4.85 -2.11 -3.15
CA PHE A 14 -3.79 -2.75 -3.94
C PHE A 14 -3.83 -2.32 -5.40
N LEU A 15 -5.00 -2.37 -6.06
CA LEU A 15 -5.16 -1.98 -7.45
C LEU A 15 -4.89 -0.48 -7.68
N ALA A 16 -5.39 0.38 -6.79
CA ALA A 16 -5.17 1.82 -6.86
C ALA A 16 -3.69 2.17 -6.67
N LEU A 17 -3.03 1.54 -5.71
CA LEU A 17 -1.60 1.75 -5.44
C LEU A 17 -0.73 1.19 -6.56
N GLN A 18 -1.09 0.06 -7.16
CA GLN A 18 -0.33 -0.53 -8.27
C GLN A 18 -0.37 0.37 -9.51
N SER A 19 -1.55 0.89 -9.86
CA SER A 19 -1.71 1.81 -11.01
C SER A 19 -1.08 3.18 -10.78
N SER A 20 -0.97 3.61 -9.52
CA SER A 20 -0.49 4.95 -9.14
C SER A 20 0.91 4.97 -8.53
N ALA A 21 1.61 3.84 -8.46
CA ALA A 21 2.86 3.68 -7.70
C ALA A 21 3.93 4.71 -8.09
N GLN A 22 4.12 4.96 -9.39
CA GLN A 22 5.08 5.97 -9.88
C GLN A 22 4.69 7.38 -9.44
N SER A 23 3.41 7.76 -9.58
CA SER A 23 2.92 9.08 -9.19
C SER A 23 3.05 9.31 -7.69
N LEU A 24 2.75 8.29 -6.89
CA LEU A 24 2.88 8.31 -5.43
C LEU A 24 4.35 8.42 -4.99
N PHE A 25 5.27 7.78 -5.70
CA PHE A 25 6.70 7.94 -5.48
C PHE A 25 7.18 9.37 -5.75
N GLN A 26 6.72 9.99 -6.85
CA GLN A 26 7.06 11.38 -7.15
C GLN A 26 6.40 12.34 -6.15
N ALA A 27 5.16 12.08 -5.73
CA ALA A 27 4.47 12.84 -4.70
C ALA A 27 5.24 12.81 -3.37
N ARG A 28 5.82 11.66 -3.00
CA ARG A 28 6.71 11.54 -1.84
C ARG A 28 7.95 12.41 -1.95
N LYS A 29 8.57 12.53 -3.13
CA LYS A 29 9.75 13.38 -3.34
C LYS A 29 9.48 14.86 -3.12
N ILE A 30 8.24 15.32 -3.33
CA ILE A 30 7.81 16.69 -3.04
C ILE A 30 7.21 16.85 -1.63
N GLY A 31 7.33 15.84 -0.77
CA GLY A 31 6.94 15.90 0.64
C GLY A 31 5.51 15.43 0.95
N VAL A 32 4.76 14.89 -0.02
CA VAL A 32 3.42 14.35 0.22
C VAL A 32 3.53 12.95 0.83
N GLN A 33 2.91 12.74 2.00
CA GLN A 33 2.82 11.43 2.63
C GLN A 33 1.44 10.81 2.40
N VAL A 34 1.42 9.55 1.97
CA VAL A 34 0.21 8.74 1.84
C VAL A 34 0.23 7.66 2.91
N THR A 35 -0.69 7.78 3.87
CA THR A 35 -0.86 6.81 4.96
C THR A 35 -1.99 5.84 4.67
N VAL A 36 -1.65 4.56 4.59
CA VAL A 36 -2.62 3.46 4.60
C VAL A 36 -2.83 2.99 6.05
N PRO A 37 -4.06 2.81 6.53
CA PRO A 37 -4.32 2.28 7.88
C PRO A 37 -3.70 0.89 8.09
N ASP A 38 -3.15 0.62 9.28
CA ASP A 38 -2.45 -0.64 9.57
C ASP A 38 -3.29 -1.90 9.34
N ALA A 39 -4.58 -1.87 9.67
CA ALA A 39 -5.48 -2.99 9.44
C ALA A 39 -5.62 -3.32 7.94
N VAL A 40 -5.57 -2.31 7.07
CA VAL A 40 -5.60 -2.49 5.61
C VAL A 40 -4.25 -2.95 5.10
N ARG A 41 -3.14 -2.45 5.66
CA ARG A 41 -1.78 -2.90 5.32
C ARG A 41 -1.60 -4.39 5.59
N GLN A 42 -2.02 -4.85 6.76
CA GLN A 42 -1.93 -6.26 7.15
C GLN A 42 -2.78 -7.15 6.23
N GLU A 43 -4.01 -6.75 5.92
CA GLU A 43 -4.88 -7.49 5.01
C GLU A 43 -4.33 -7.50 3.58
N MET A 44 -3.77 -6.38 3.10
CA MET A 44 -3.11 -6.31 1.80
C MET A 44 -1.92 -7.25 1.68
N VAL A 45 -1.04 -7.28 2.69
CA VAL A 45 0.13 -8.18 2.70
C VAL A 45 -0.31 -9.64 2.83
N ALA A 46 -1.33 -9.93 3.64
CA ALA A 46 -1.88 -11.27 3.78
C ALA A 46 -2.44 -11.82 2.46
N ARG A 47 -3.00 -10.97 1.59
CA ARG A 47 -3.63 -11.38 0.32
C ARG A 47 -2.70 -11.33 -0.89
N HIS A 48 -1.86 -10.30 -0.99
CA HIS A 48 -1.02 -10.04 -2.16
C HIS A 48 0.48 -10.32 -1.90
N GLY A 49 0.83 -10.74 -0.68
CA GLY A 49 2.16 -11.21 -0.31
C GLY A 49 3.25 -10.16 -0.47
N SER A 50 4.40 -10.57 -1.01
CA SER A 50 5.59 -9.73 -1.17
C SER A 50 5.37 -8.50 -2.04
N LYS A 51 4.52 -8.57 -3.06
CA LYS A 51 4.19 -7.42 -3.93
C LYS A 51 3.51 -6.28 -3.16
N ALA A 52 2.57 -6.61 -2.27
CA ALA A 52 1.96 -5.59 -1.41
C ALA A 52 2.98 -5.01 -0.43
N GLN A 53 3.85 -5.85 0.13
CA GLN A 53 4.91 -5.39 1.02
C GLN A 53 5.88 -4.43 0.30
N GLU A 54 6.29 -4.72 -0.94
CA GLU A 54 7.12 -3.85 -1.76
C GLU A 54 6.44 -2.50 -2.03
N MET A 55 5.16 -2.48 -2.39
CA MET A 55 4.41 -1.24 -2.59
C MET A 55 4.30 -0.41 -1.31
N LEU A 56 3.98 -1.04 -0.18
CA LEU A 56 3.91 -0.35 1.11
C LEU A 56 5.28 0.21 1.51
N ASN A 57 6.35 -0.54 1.26
CA ASN A 57 7.71 -0.07 1.47
C ASN A 57 8.05 1.11 0.54
N LEU A 58 7.47 1.18 -0.66
CA LEU A 58 7.64 2.28 -1.61
C LEU A 58 6.92 3.55 -1.17
N LEU A 59 5.71 3.42 -0.62
CA LEU A 59 4.94 4.51 -0.03
C LEU A 59 5.58 5.06 1.24
N ASP A 60 5.97 4.16 2.14
CA ASP A 60 6.77 4.51 3.32
C ASP A 60 8.18 4.96 2.93
N GLY A 61 8.54 4.75 1.65
CA GLY A 61 9.85 4.78 1.01
C GLY A 61 11.02 4.42 1.90
N LYS A 62 10.88 3.21 2.44
CA LYS A 62 11.93 2.35 2.95
C LYS A 62 12.61 1.57 1.81
N VAL A 63 12.48 2.03 0.56
CA VAL A 63 13.15 1.43 -0.58
C VAL A 63 14.62 1.79 -0.50
N THR A 64 15.44 0.80 -0.19
CA THR A 64 16.87 0.86 -0.45
C THR A 64 17.03 0.70 -1.96
N LEU A 65 17.50 1.75 -2.64
CA LEU A 65 17.94 1.67 -4.05
C LEU A 65 19.21 0.82 -4.15
#